data_AF-A0A175VP34-F1
#
_entry.id   AF-A0A175VP34-F1
#
_cell.length_a   1.000
_cell.length_b   1.000
_cell.length_c   1.000
_cell.angle_alpha   90.00
_cell.angle_beta   90.00
_cell.angle_gamma   90.00
#
_symmetry.space_group_name_H-M   'P 1'
#
loop_
_entity.id
_entity.type
_entity.pdbx_description
1 polymer ?
#
loop_
_entity_poly.entity_id
_entity_poly.type
_entity_poly.pdbx_seq_one_letter_code
_entity_poly.pdbx_strand_id
1 'polypeptide(L)'
;MLVCELIVAIVGTRLPDDDNAVKAMITFICIYIFFFAATWGPGAWVIIDEIFPPPMRAKGVALSTVSNWLWNCIIAVITAFMVDRDKGSLGARVFYIWSSLCTCCFIYACLLVPETKGLTLEQVDQMLSKTTPRTSAKWVPHSTYASGEMHKEKMAHVEQKSDGESV
;
A
#
# COMPACT_ATOMS: atom_id res chain seq x y z
N MET A 1 5.72 2.76 13.58
CA MET A 1 5.49 4.08 12.94
C MET A 1 4.62 4.98 13.82
N LEU A 2 3.34 4.67 14.03
CA LEU A 2 2.42 5.49 14.87
C LEU A 2 2.98 5.83 16.25
N VAL A 3 3.46 4.81 16.97
CA VAL A 3 4.05 4.98 18.31
C VAL A 3 5.27 5.91 18.27
N CYS A 4 6.09 5.83 17.23
CA CYS A 4 7.26 6.69 17.07
C CYS A 4 6.84 8.16 16.91
N GLU A 5 5.85 8.43 16.05
CA GLU A 5 5.33 9.81 15.85
C GLU A 5 4.66 10.35 17.11
N LEU A 6 3.91 9.53 17.85
CA LEU A 6 3.32 9.96 19.12
C LEU A 6 4.39 10.28 20.17
N ILE A 7 5.45 9.48 20.26
CA ILE A 7 6.58 9.76 21.15
C ILE A 7 7.24 11.09 20.76
N VAL A 8 7.50 11.31 19.47
CA VAL A 8 8.07 12.58 18.97
C VAL A 8 7.16 13.76 19.31
N ALA A 9 5.85 13.64 19.12
CA ALA A 9 4.88 14.68 19.43
C ALA A 9 4.84 15.01 20.94
N ILE A 10 4.82 13.98 21.80
CA ILE A 10 4.79 14.14 23.26
C ILE A 10 6.10 14.76 23.76
N VAL A 11 7.25 14.20 23.37
CA VAL A 11 8.57 14.68 23.80
C VAL A 11 8.78 16.11 23.34
N GLY A 12 8.53 16.42 22.06
CA GLY A 12 8.71 17.77 21.53
C GLY A 12 7.72 18.81 22.08
N THR A 13 6.57 18.38 22.61
CA THR A 13 5.62 19.30 23.27
C THR A 13 5.93 19.49 24.77
N ARG A 14 6.51 18.48 25.43
CA ARG A 14 6.79 18.51 26.87
C ARG A 14 8.16 19.08 27.23
N LEU A 15 9.16 18.86 26.39
CA LEU A 15 10.56 19.22 26.63
C LEU A 15 11.15 19.95 25.40
N PRO A 16 10.65 21.17 25.06
CA PRO A 16 11.06 21.86 23.84
C PRO A 16 12.53 22.33 23.85
N ASP A 17 13.08 22.62 25.02
CA ASP A 17 14.42 23.24 25.17
C ASP A 17 15.49 22.26 25.70
N ASP A 18 15.19 20.96 25.77
CA ASP A 18 16.13 19.94 26.22
C ASP A 18 16.85 19.26 25.04
N ASP A 19 18.17 19.38 24.99
CA ASP A 19 19.02 18.76 23.97
C ASP A 19 18.83 17.23 23.90
N ASN A 20 18.58 16.57 25.03
CA ASN A 20 18.35 15.13 25.07
C ASN A 20 17.01 14.77 24.45
N ALA A 21 15.99 15.62 24.63
CA ALA A 21 14.68 15.44 24.01
C ALA A 21 14.79 15.55 22.48
N VAL A 22 15.54 16.53 21.97
CA VAL A 22 15.79 16.67 20.52
C VAL A 22 16.50 15.44 19.94
N LYS A 23 17.54 14.92 20.62
CA LYS A 23 18.24 13.69 20.20
C LYS A 23 17.31 12.47 20.19
N ALA A 24 16.46 12.34 21.21
CA ALA A 24 15.47 11.28 21.26
C ALA A 24 14.47 11.38 20.10
N MET A 25 13.95 12.58 19.82
CA MET A 25 13.04 12.81 18.70
C MET A 25 13.68 12.40 17.36
N ILE A 26 14.92 12.81 17.10
CA ILE A 26 15.64 12.43 15.88
C ILE A 26 15.78 10.90 15.78
N THR A 27 16.13 10.23 16.88
CA THR A 27 16.26 8.78 16.92
C THR A 27 14.95 8.07 16.53
N PHE A 28 13.83 8.50 17.11
CA PHE A 28 12.52 7.94 16.79
C PHE A 28 12.05 8.27 15.36
N ILE A 29 12.42 9.44 14.83
CA ILE A 29 12.19 9.78 13.41
C ILE A 29 12.99 8.83 12.50
N CYS A 30 14.26 8.55 12.81
CA CYS A 30 15.07 7.59 12.03
C CYS A 30 14.47 6.18 12.07
N ILE A 31 14.02 5.71 13.24
CA ILE A 31 13.34 4.42 13.38
C ILE A 31 12.04 4.41 12.57
N TYR A 32 11.28 5.51 12.60
CA TYR A 32 10.09 5.66 11.78
C TYR A 32 10.40 5.50 10.29
N ILE A 33 11.41 6.22 9.78
CA ILE A 33 11.83 6.18 8.37
C ILE A 33 12.25 4.77 7.98
N PHE A 34 13.01 4.07 8.83
CA PHE A 34 13.44 2.70 8.59
C PHE A 34 12.25 1.75 8.37
N PHE A 35 11.28 1.76 9.29
CA PHE A 35 10.09 0.91 9.16
C PHE A 35 9.19 1.34 7.99
N PHE A 36 9.07 2.64 7.73
CA PHE A 36 8.34 3.14 6.57
C PHE A 36 8.95 2.59 5.28
N ALA A 37 10.27 2.73 5.10
CA ALA A 37 10.97 2.26 3.92
C ALA A 37 10.92 0.73 3.76
N ALA A 38 10.94 -0.02 4.86
CA ALA A 38 10.90 -1.48 4.83
C ALA A 38 9.49 -2.06 4.59
N THR A 39 8.43 -1.33 4.92
CA THR A 39 7.05 -1.87 4.92
C THR A 39 6.13 -1.08 4.00
N TRP A 40 5.72 0.12 4.43
CA TRP A 40 4.73 0.92 3.73
C TRP A 40 5.23 1.43 2.38
N GLY A 41 6.51 1.79 2.29
CA GLY A 41 7.17 2.23 1.07
C GLY A 41 6.90 1.27 -0.08
N PRO A 42 7.48 0.06 -0.09
CA PRO A 42 7.24 -0.92 -1.15
C PRO A 42 5.82 -1.51 -1.10
N GLY A 43 5.28 -1.78 0.09
CA GLY A 43 4.00 -2.47 0.23
C GLY A 43 2.82 -1.73 -0.39
N ALA A 44 2.77 -0.40 -0.24
CA ALA A 44 1.70 0.41 -0.84
C ALA A 44 1.75 0.35 -2.38
N TRP A 45 2.94 0.40 -2.98
CA TRP A 45 3.10 0.31 -4.43
C TRP A 45 2.74 -1.07 -4.98
N VAL A 46 3.08 -2.14 -4.27
CA VAL A 46 2.69 -3.51 -4.67
C VAL A 46 1.17 -3.66 -4.73
N ILE A 47 0.45 -3.19 -3.70
CA ILE A 47 -1.02 -3.27 -3.69
C ILE A 47 -1.63 -2.46 -4.84
N ILE A 48 -1.07 -1.29 -5.15
CA ILE A 48 -1.51 -0.46 -6.27
C ILE A 48 -1.39 -1.23 -7.59
N ASP A 49 -0.32 -1.99 -7.80
CA ASP A 49 -0.13 -2.79 -9.02
C ASP A 49 -1.07 -4.00 -9.10
N GLU A 50 -1.45 -4.56 -7.96
CA GLU A 50 -2.26 -5.79 -7.89
C GLU A 50 -3.77 -5.52 -7.93
N ILE A 51 -4.24 -4.37 -7.43
CA ILE A 51 -5.67 -4.08 -7.31
C ILE A 51 -6.33 -3.70 -8.64
N PHE A 52 -5.56 -3.19 -9.61
CA PHE A 52 -6.12 -2.79 -10.89
C PHE A 52 -6.32 -3.99 -11.84
N PRO A 53 -7.47 -4.03 -12.53
CA PRO A 53 -7.77 -5.09 -13.48
C PRO A 53 -6.75 -5.09 -14.63
N PRO A 54 -6.38 -6.27 -15.17
CA PRO A 54 -5.33 -6.38 -16.18
C PRO A 54 -5.43 -5.42 -17.38
N PRO A 55 -6.59 -5.21 -18.04
CA PRO A 55 -6.66 -4.35 -19.23
C PRO A 55 -6.45 -2.85 -18.94
N MET A 56 -6.58 -2.42 -17.68
CA MET A 56 -6.50 -1.00 -17.30
C MET A 56 -5.39 -0.69 -16.30
N ARG A 57 -4.63 -1.70 -15.86
CA ARG A 57 -3.59 -1.59 -14.84
C ARG A 57 -2.64 -0.41 -15.09
N ALA A 58 -2.05 -0.32 -16.27
CA ALA A 58 -1.10 0.75 -16.58
C ALA A 58 -1.67 2.15 -16.36
N LYS A 59 -2.94 2.38 -16.74
CA LYS A 59 -3.62 3.67 -16.55
C LYS A 59 -3.94 3.93 -15.07
N GLY A 60 -4.39 2.90 -14.35
CA GLY A 60 -4.66 2.98 -12.92
C GLY A 60 -3.42 3.31 -12.11
N VAL A 61 -2.32 2.58 -12.35
CA VAL A 61 -1.03 2.79 -11.67
C VAL A 61 -0.46 4.17 -11.98
N ALA A 62 -0.57 4.64 -13.25
CA ALA A 62 -0.15 5.98 -13.62
C ALA A 62 -0.94 7.06 -12.85
N LEU A 63 -2.27 6.92 -12.76
CA LEU A 63 -3.11 7.85 -12.01
C LEU A 63 -2.78 7.85 -10.51
N SER A 64 -2.58 6.67 -9.91
CA SER A 64 -2.15 6.53 -8.51
C SER A 64 -0.80 7.19 -8.27
N THR A 65 0.13 7.07 -9.20
CA THR A 65 1.46 7.70 -9.13
C THR A 65 1.35 9.22 -9.18
N VAL A 66 0.57 9.76 -10.13
CA VAL A 66 0.31 11.21 -10.22
C VAL A 66 -0.36 11.72 -8.94
N SER A 67 -1.35 10.99 -8.42
CA SER A 67 -2.01 11.33 -7.16
C SER A 67 -1.03 11.32 -5.98
N ASN A 68 -0.14 10.34 -5.90
CA ASN A 68 0.89 10.27 -4.86
C ASN A 68 1.80 11.50 -4.90
N TRP A 69 2.32 11.86 -6.07
CA TRP A 69 3.17 13.04 -6.21
C TRP A 69 2.44 14.35 -5.94
N LEU A 70 1.17 14.45 -6.33
CA LEU A 70 0.32 15.60 -5.99
C LEU A 70 0.18 15.75 -4.48
N TRP A 71 -0.16 14.67 -3.76
CA TRP A 71 -0.26 14.69 -2.31
C TRP A 71 1.08 14.97 -1.63
N ASN A 72 2.19 14.44 -2.14
CA ASN A 72 3.53 14.78 -1.64
C ASN A 72 3.81 16.29 -1.77
N CYS A 73 3.44 16.91 -2.89
CA CYS A 73 3.57 18.36 -3.09
C CYS A 73 2.72 19.14 -2.07
N ILE A 74 1.44 18.77 -1.94
CA ILE A 74 0.52 19.41 -0.99
C ILE A 74 1.02 19.31 0.44
N ILE A 75 1.44 18.11 0.87
CA ILE A 75 1.95 17.86 2.21
C ILE A 75 3.25 18.65 2.45
N ALA A 76 4.16 18.70 1.48
CA ALA A 76 5.40 19.48 1.62
C ALA A 76 5.10 20.96 1.86
N VAL A 77 4.16 21.53 1.09
CA VAL A 77 3.72 22.92 1.24
C VAL A 77 3.04 23.13 2.60
N ILE A 78 2.01 22.35 2.92
CA ILE A 78 1.24 22.49 4.17
C ILE A 78 2.13 22.30 5.40
N THR A 79 3.05 21.33 5.38
CA THR A 79 4.00 21.10 6.49
C THR A 79 4.88 22.31 6.72
N ALA A 80 5.42 22.92 5.66
CA ALA A 80 6.21 24.13 5.78
C ALA A 80 5.38 25.25 6.45
N PHE A 81 4.14 25.46 6.01
CA PHE A 81 3.23 26.45 6.61
C PHE A 81 2.86 26.17 8.08
N MET A 82 2.69 24.90 8.46
CA MET A 82 2.34 24.52 9.83
C MET A 82 3.50 24.69 10.84
N VAL A 83 4.73 24.41 10.40
CA VAL A 83 5.92 24.48 11.24
C VAL A 83 6.50 25.90 11.29
N ASP A 84 6.26 26.71 10.26
CA ASP A 84 6.66 28.11 10.17
C ASP A 84 6.21 28.89 11.43
N ARG A 85 7.17 29.56 12.07
CA ARG A 85 6.97 30.29 13.34
C ARG A 85 6.04 31.48 13.18
N ASP A 86 6.06 32.12 12.02
CA ASP A 86 5.29 33.32 11.74
C ASP A 86 3.83 33.03 11.39
N LYS A 87 3.50 31.74 11.17
CA LYS A 87 2.17 31.31 10.70
C LYS A 87 1.54 30.33 11.67
N GLY A 88 1.80 29.03 11.48
CA GLY A 88 1.17 27.99 12.29
C GLY A 88 1.74 27.92 13.70
N SER A 89 3.06 28.10 13.85
CA SER A 89 3.79 27.93 15.11
C SER A 89 3.44 26.62 15.85
N LEU A 90 3.13 25.54 15.11
CA LEU A 90 2.81 24.25 15.72
C LEU A 90 4.08 23.54 16.22
N GLY A 91 5.24 23.79 15.61
CA GLY A 91 6.50 23.11 15.94
C GLY A 91 6.31 21.59 15.99
N ALA A 92 6.68 20.96 17.11
CA ALA A 92 6.53 19.52 17.31
C ALA A 92 5.07 19.03 17.38
N ARG A 93 4.08 19.91 17.63
CA ARG A 93 2.66 19.52 17.69
C ARG A 93 2.13 19.07 16.34
N VAL A 94 2.82 19.41 15.24
CA VAL A 94 2.49 18.94 13.89
C VAL A 94 2.45 17.41 13.81
N PHE A 95 3.27 16.72 14.60
CA PHE A 95 3.30 15.26 14.65
C PHE A 95 2.02 14.65 15.23
N TYR A 96 1.22 15.37 16.03
CA TYR A 96 -0.10 14.90 16.43
C TYR A 96 -1.06 14.80 15.24
N ILE A 97 -1.00 15.79 14.33
CA ILE A 97 -1.81 15.80 13.12
C ILE A 97 -1.38 14.63 12.23
N TRP A 98 -0.08 14.49 11.96
CA TRP A 98 0.43 13.41 11.12
C TRP A 98 0.15 12.03 11.71
N SER A 99 0.34 11.85 13.01
CA SER A 99 0.03 10.60 13.70
C SER A 99 -1.46 10.25 13.63
N SER A 100 -2.35 11.24 13.70
CA SER A 100 -3.78 11.02 13.53
C SER A 100 -4.12 10.53 12.11
N LEU A 101 -3.49 11.12 11.08
CA LEU A 101 -3.69 10.74 9.69
C LEU A 101 -3.11 9.35 9.40
N CYS A 102 -1.95 9.02 9.97
CA CYS A 102 -1.40 7.68 9.91
C CYS A 102 -2.30 6.67 10.63
N THR A 103 -2.98 7.04 11.71
CA THR A 103 -3.94 6.17 12.40
C THR A 103 -5.16 5.89 11.51
N CYS A 104 -5.70 6.92 10.86
CA CYS A 104 -6.75 6.77 9.86
C CYS A 104 -6.30 5.86 8.70
N CYS A 105 -5.05 6.02 8.25
CA CYS A 105 -4.45 5.17 7.22
C CYS A 105 -4.32 3.71 7.68
N PHE A 106 -3.90 3.46 8.92
CA PHE A 106 -3.83 2.12 9.50
C PHE A 106 -5.22 1.47 9.57
N ILE A 107 -6.23 2.21 10.00
CA ILE A 107 -7.63 1.74 10.02
C ILE A 107 -8.10 1.41 8.60
N TYR A 108 -7.81 2.29 7.63
CA TYR A 108 -8.13 2.05 6.23
C TYR A 108 -7.45 0.77 5.73
N ALA A 109 -6.16 0.58 6.02
CA ALA A 109 -5.42 -0.61 5.63
C ALA A 109 -6.05 -1.89 6.21
N CYS A 110 -6.33 -1.91 7.52
CA CYS A 110 -6.91 -3.09 8.16
C CYS A 110 -8.33 -3.45 7.68
N LEU A 111 -9.11 -2.48 7.19
CA LEU A 111 -10.53 -2.69 6.87
C LEU A 111 -10.83 -2.77 5.38
N LEU A 112 -10.06 -2.08 4.53
CA LEU A 112 -10.34 -1.94 3.10
C LEU A 112 -9.27 -2.54 2.20
N VAL A 113 -8.06 -2.85 2.69
CA VAL A 113 -7.04 -3.48 1.85
C VAL A 113 -7.27 -5.00 1.84
N PRO A 114 -7.52 -5.60 0.66
CA PRO A 114 -7.63 -7.05 0.52
C PRO A 114 -6.24 -7.72 0.58
N GLU A 115 -6.20 -8.95 1.08
CA GLU A 115 -4.99 -9.77 1.06
C GLU A 115 -4.83 -10.44 -0.31
N THR A 116 -3.72 -10.18 -0.98
CA THR A 116 -3.43 -10.65 -2.35
C THR A 116 -2.28 -11.66 -2.41
N LYS A 117 -1.66 -11.95 -1.25
CA LYS A 117 -0.44 -12.74 -1.16
C LYS A 117 -0.59 -14.15 -1.73
N GLY A 118 0.33 -14.52 -2.62
CA GLY A 118 0.42 -15.87 -3.19
C GLY A 118 -0.57 -16.16 -4.31
N LEU A 119 -1.32 -15.15 -4.76
CA LEU A 119 -2.21 -15.23 -5.91
C LEU A 119 -1.52 -14.63 -7.14
N THR A 120 -1.83 -15.16 -8.33
CA THR A 120 -1.47 -14.45 -9.57
C THR A 120 -2.36 -13.24 -9.77
N LEU A 121 -1.92 -12.29 -10.60
CA LEU A 121 -2.65 -11.04 -10.85
C LEU A 121 -4.07 -11.27 -11.40
N GLU A 122 -4.28 -12.32 -12.18
CA GLU A 122 -5.57 -12.73 -12.71
C GLU A 122 -6.44 -13.40 -11.63
N GLN A 123 -5.82 -14.14 -10.71
CA GLN A 123 -6.51 -14.70 -9.56
C GLN A 123 -6.92 -13.61 -8.56
N VAL A 124 -6.09 -12.57 -8.38
CA VAL A 124 -6.44 -11.38 -7.59
C VAL A 124 -7.66 -10.70 -8.17
N ASP A 125 -7.69 -10.45 -9.49
CA ASP A 125 -8.86 -9.86 -10.16
C ASP A 125 -10.14 -10.71 -9.96
N GLN A 126 -10.02 -12.04 -10.12
CA GLN A 126 -11.11 -12.98 -9.84
C GLN A 126 -11.57 -12.95 -8.38
N MET A 127 -10.64 -12.86 -7.43
CA MET A 127 -10.93 -12.77 -6.01
C MET A 127 -11.65 -11.45 -5.68
N LEU A 128 -11.18 -10.32 -6.22
CA LEU A 128 -11.76 -9.00 -5.99
C LEU A 128 -13.20 -8.91 -6.53
N SER A 129 -13.52 -9.62 -7.61
CA SER A 129 -14.89 -9.68 -8.13
C SER A 129 -15.86 -10.51 -7.28
N LYS A 130 -15.35 -11.43 -6.45
CA LYS A 130 -16.16 -12.40 -5.68
C LYS A 130 -16.18 -12.15 -4.18
N THR A 131 -15.29 -11.31 -3.67
CA THR A 131 -15.07 -11.16 -2.23
C THR A 131 -15.01 -9.71 -1.81
N THR A 132 -15.22 -9.48 -0.52
CA THR A 132 -14.99 -8.17 0.11
C THR A 132 -13.56 -8.15 0.67
N PRO A 133 -12.96 -6.98 0.91
CA PRO A 133 -11.62 -6.89 1.47
C PRO A 133 -11.42 -7.75 2.74
N ARG A 134 -12.43 -7.82 3.61
CA ARG A 134 -12.38 -8.63 4.85
C ARG A 134 -12.46 -10.15 4.63
N THR A 135 -13.01 -10.60 3.51
CA THR A 135 -13.16 -12.03 3.18
C THR A 135 -12.14 -12.53 2.17
N SER A 136 -11.38 -11.63 1.54
CA SER A 136 -10.34 -11.91 0.55
C SER A 136 -9.33 -12.98 1.03
N ALA A 137 -8.85 -12.88 2.27
CA ALA A 137 -7.86 -13.79 2.85
C ALA A 137 -8.31 -15.27 2.94
N LYS A 138 -9.62 -15.55 2.86
CA LYS A 138 -10.16 -16.93 2.89
C LYS A 138 -10.39 -17.51 1.49
N TRP A 139 -10.26 -16.70 0.46
CA TRP A 139 -10.50 -17.14 -0.91
C TRP A 139 -9.38 -18.05 -1.39
N VAL A 140 -9.74 -19.14 -2.07
CA VAL A 140 -8.81 -20.12 -2.61
C VAL A 140 -8.98 -20.15 -4.12
N PRO A 141 -7.89 -20.16 -4.91
CA PRO A 141 -7.98 -20.22 -6.36
C PRO A 141 -8.61 -21.54 -6.82
N HIS A 142 -9.71 -21.45 -7.57
CA HIS A 142 -10.43 -22.61 -8.10
C HIS A 142 -9.95 -23.08 -9.48
N SER A 143 -9.02 -22.35 -10.11
CA SER A 143 -8.34 -22.80 -11.33
C SER A 143 -6.82 -22.59 -11.22
N THR A 144 -6.07 -23.67 -11.38
CA THR A 144 -4.62 -23.64 -11.58
C THR A 144 -4.37 -23.44 -13.07
N TYR A 145 -3.41 -22.60 -13.45
CA TYR A 145 -2.97 -22.44 -14.84
C TYR A 145 -2.66 -23.78 -15.53
N ALA A 146 -2.17 -24.76 -14.76
CA ALA A 146 -1.98 -26.13 -15.22
C ALA A 146 -3.26 -26.72 -15.83
N SER A 147 -4.44 -26.44 -15.29
CA SER A 147 -5.70 -26.92 -15.88
C SER A 147 -5.98 -26.29 -17.24
N GLY A 148 -5.60 -25.02 -17.44
CA GLY A 148 -5.76 -24.31 -18.71
C GLY A 148 -4.78 -24.80 -19.77
N GLU A 149 -3.51 -24.99 -19.40
CA GLU A 149 -2.47 -25.59 -20.27
C GLU A 149 -2.83 -27.05 -20.60
N MET A 150 -3.18 -27.87 -19.60
CA MET A 150 -3.65 -29.24 -19.82
C MET A 150 -4.92 -29.31 -20.66
N HIS A 151 -5.81 -28.31 -20.58
CA HIS A 151 -7.00 -28.23 -21.42
C HIS A 151 -6.63 -27.85 -22.86
N LYS A 152 -5.72 -26.89 -23.05
CA LYS A 152 -5.18 -26.56 -24.38
C LYS A 152 -4.43 -27.74 -25.00
N GLU A 153 -3.61 -28.43 -24.21
CA GLU A 153 -2.85 -29.61 -24.65
C GLU A 153 -3.77 -30.78 -24.97
N LYS A 154 -4.83 -31.00 -24.16
CA LYS A 154 -5.89 -31.96 -24.49
C LYS A 154 -6.64 -31.58 -25.77
N MET A 155 -6.95 -30.31 -25.97
CA MET A 155 -7.62 -29.86 -27.20
C MET A 155 -6.72 -30.02 -28.42
N ALA A 156 -5.44 -29.65 -28.34
CA ALA A 156 -4.46 -29.84 -29.41
C ALA A 156 -4.29 -31.32 -29.78
N HIS A 157 -4.29 -32.22 -28.79
CA HIS A 157 -4.26 -33.66 -29.04
C HIS A 157 -5.55 -34.22 -29.65
N VAL A 158 -6.71 -33.63 -29.32
CA VAL A 158 -7.99 -34.00 -29.95
C VAL A 158 -8.05 -33.51 -31.40
N GLU A 159 -7.56 -32.30 -31.67
CA GLU A 159 -7.46 -31.73 -33.03
C GLU A 159 -6.53 -32.58 -33.91
N GLN A 160 -5.34 -32.95 -33.43
CA GLN A 160 -4.43 -33.85 -34.14
C GLN A 160 -5.02 -35.24 -34.41
N LYS A 161 -5.84 -35.79 -33.50
CA LYS A 161 -6.53 -37.07 -33.73
C LYS A 161 -7.62 -36.94 -34.79
N SER A 162 -8.38 -35.85 -34.76
CA SER A 162 -9.43 -35.58 -35.75
C SER A 162 -8.86 -35.40 -37.16
N ASP A 163 -7.72 -34.73 -37.28
CA ASP A 163 -7.04 -34.56 -38.58
C ASP A 163 -6.49 -35.89 -39.12
N GLY A 164 -5.99 -36.77 -38.24
CA GLY A 164 -5.46 -38.09 -38.61
C GLY A 164 -6.50 -39.12 -39.04
N GLU A 165 -7.76 -38.99 -38.61
CA GLU A 165 -8.88 -39.88 -39.03
C GLU A 165 -9.58 -39.39 -40.31
N SER A 166 -9.21 -38.22 -40.84
CA SER A 166 -9.82 -37.63 -42.04
C SER A 166 -9.14 -38.00 -43.37
N VAL A 167 -8.17 -38.93 -43.37
CA VAL A 167 -7.49 -39.48 -44.56
C VAL A 167 -7.91 -40.93 -44.81
#